data_AF-S2EPK5-F1
#
_entry.id   AF-S2EPK5-F1
#
_cell.length_a   1.000
_cell.length_b   1.000
_cell.length_c   1.000
_cell.angle_alpha   90.00
_cell.angle_beta   90.00
_cell.angle_gamma   90.00
#
_symmetry.space_group_name_H-M   'P 1'
#
loop_
_entity.id
_entity.type
_entity.pdbx_description
1 polymer ?
#
loop_
_entity_poly.entity_id
_entity_poly.type
_entity_poly.pdbx_seq_one_letter_code
_entity_poly.pdbx_strand_id
1 'polypeptide(L)'
;MTLAMDPDRKDFLLKMYGSCWDNVTRAEDSLWKVFAAYTALFAGLGLTIEHIGTFGFLFIMTIFSFAGIVSSLIANSWFVRNMGIISNIEKEFLKFDADEVIPKSWTLGKVPFLNVENWWTIVALFSAILIAIHVVLLSTVSEADLPKQILLDVFGGIFVGFYWIVLQRNHDKFINSAPGKTIS
;
A
#
# COMPACT_ATOMS: atom_id res chain seq x y z
N MET A 1 -33.52 20.24 13.87
CA MET A 1 -34.05 19.25 14.81
C MET A 1 -33.18 18.00 14.67
N THR A 2 -32.14 17.88 15.48
CA THR A 2 -31.27 16.69 15.52
C THR A 2 -32.08 15.54 16.11
N LEU A 3 -32.50 14.59 15.27
CA LEU A 3 -33.05 13.32 15.76
C LEU A 3 -31.99 12.71 16.68
N ALA A 4 -32.37 12.44 17.94
CA ALA A 4 -31.49 11.74 18.86
C ALA A 4 -31.08 10.41 18.21
N MET A 5 -29.77 10.18 18.10
CA MET A 5 -29.25 8.95 17.51
C MET A 5 -29.66 7.77 18.39
N ASP A 6 -30.22 6.74 17.75
CA ASP A 6 -30.55 5.48 18.36
C ASP A 6 -29.32 4.89 19.10
N PRO A 7 -29.43 4.55 20.40
CA PRO A 7 -28.32 4.00 21.19
C PRO A 7 -27.67 2.76 20.56
N ASP A 8 -28.44 1.88 19.93
CA ASP A 8 -27.93 0.67 19.29
C ASP A 8 -27.10 1.01 18.05
N ARG A 9 -27.57 1.96 17.23
CA ARG A 9 -26.78 2.52 16.11
C ARG A 9 -25.49 3.16 16.61
N LYS A 10 -25.54 3.93 17.71
CA LYS A 10 -24.36 4.56 18.30
C LYS A 10 -23.30 3.53 18.68
N ASP A 11 -23.70 2.47 19.40
CA ASP A 11 -22.79 1.40 19.82
C ASP A 11 -22.19 0.65 18.63
N PHE A 12 -23.02 0.34 17.62
CA PHE A 12 -22.56 -0.27 16.38
C PHE A 12 -21.46 0.56 15.69
N LEU A 13 -21.70 1.86 15.52
CA LEU A 13 -20.75 2.76 14.85
C LEU A 13 -19.44 2.92 15.63
N LEU A 14 -19.49 2.96 16.96
CA LEU A 14 -18.28 3.00 17.80
C LEU A 14 -17.46 1.71 17.68
N LYS A 15 -18.10 0.53 17.65
CA LYS A 15 -17.42 -0.74 17.40
C LYS A 15 -16.81 -0.81 16.01
N MET A 16 -17.53 -0.31 15.01
CA MET A 16 -17.02 -0.24 13.63
C MET A 16 -15.83 0.72 13.51
N TYR A 17 -15.89 1.88 14.17
CA TYR A 17 -14.81 2.85 14.26
C TYR A 17 -13.53 2.23 14.82
N GLY A 18 -13.63 1.55 15.97
CA GLY A 18 -12.50 0.84 16.58
C GLY A 18 -11.91 -0.23 15.65
N SER A 19 -12.77 -1.07 15.07
CA SER A 19 -12.33 -2.13 14.14
C SER A 19 -11.62 -1.57 12.89
N CYS A 20 -12.07 -0.44 12.36
CA CYS A 20 -11.41 0.23 11.25
C CYS A 20 -10.03 0.76 11.63
N TRP A 21 -9.86 1.36 12.81
CA TRP A 21 -8.56 1.77 13.32
C TRP A 21 -7.63 0.57 13.55
N ASP A 22 -8.11 -0.53 14.12
CA ASP A 22 -7.33 -1.76 14.28
C ASP A 22 -6.84 -2.31 12.93
N ASN A 23 -7.65 -2.18 11.88
CA ASN A 23 -7.25 -2.56 10.52
C ASN A 23 -6.18 -1.62 9.93
N VAL A 24 -6.25 -0.32 10.23
CA VAL A 24 -5.23 0.66 9.84
C VAL A 24 -3.90 0.35 10.52
N THR A 25 -3.90 0.18 11.84
CA THR A 25 -2.71 -0.18 12.62
C THR A 25 -2.09 -1.48 12.12
N ARG A 26 -2.91 -2.50 11.83
CA ARG A 26 -2.41 -3.78 11.31
C ARG A 26 -1.79 -3.66 9.92
N ALA A 27 -2.35 -2.82 9.05
CA ALA A 27 -1.77 -2.56 7.74
C ALA A 27 -0.39 -1.90 7.91
N GLU A 28 -0.28 -0.89 8.79
CA GLU A 28 0.99 -0.25 9.16
C GLU A 28 2.01 -1.23 9.75
N ASP A 29 1.63 -2.07 10.70
CA ASP A 29 2.51 -3.10 11.26
C ASP A 29 3.01 -4.08 10.19
N SER A 30 2.14 -4.46 9.26
CA SER A 30 2.51 -5.36 8.16
C SER A 30 3.61 -4.75 7.28
N LEU A 31 3.62 -3.43 7.13
CA LEU A 31 4.61 -2.71 6.34
C LEU A 31 5.97 -2.69 6.98
N TRP A 32 6.03 -2.37 8.26
CA TRP A 32 7.27 -2.35 9.02
C TRP A 32 7.93 -3.73 8.97
N LYS A 33 7.13 -4.80 9.00
CA LYS A 33 7.61 -6.17 8.81
C LYS A 33 8.17 -6.41 7.41
N VAL A 34 7.53 -5.92 6.36
CA VAL A 34 8.05 -6.01 4.97
C VAL A 34 9.37 -5.27 4.84
N PHE A 35 9.49 -4.07 5.44
CA PHE A 35 10.74 -3.30 5.46
C PHE A 35 11.87 -4.01 6.19
N ALA A 36 11.59 -4.54 7.38
CA ALA A 36 12.57 -5.29 8.15
C ALA A 36 13.02 -6.55 7.38
N ALA A 37 12.08 -7.27 6.78
CA ALA A 37 12.39 -8.44 5.94
C ALA A 37 13.25 -8.07 4.73
N TYR A 38 12.94 -6.96 4.04
CA TYR A 38 13.70 -6.50 2.89
C TYR A 38 15.11 -6.03 3.25
N THR A 39 15.26 -5.36 4.39
CA THR A 39 16.56 -4.95 4.92
C THR A 39 17.41 -6.17 5.29
N ALA A 40 16.81 -7.15 5.97
CA ALA A 40 17.48 -8.40 6.32
C ALA A 40 17.87 -9.20 5.06
N LEU A 41 17.01 -9.23 4.05
CA LEU A 41 17.30 -9.84 2.75
C LEU A 41 18.51 -9.18 2.09
N PHE A 42 18.52 -7.85 2.00
CA PHE A 42 19.63 -7.13 1.37
C PHE A 42 20.96 -7.42 2.08
N ALA A 43 20.96 -7.41 3.41
CA ALA A 43 22.14 -7.77 4.20
C ALA A 43 22.58 -9.23 3.96
N GLY A 44 21.64 -10.18 4.00
CA GLY A 44 21.92 -11.60 3.79
C GLY A 44 22.42 -11.92 2.38
N LEU A 45 21.86 -11.27 1.36
CA LEU A 45 22.32 -11.39 -0.02
C LEU A 45 23.70 -10.76 -0.21
N GLY A 46 23.99 -9.64 0.46
CA GLY A 46 25.32 -9.04 0.46
C GLY A 46 26.40 -9.99 1.00
N LEU A 47 26.08 -10.77 2.03
CA LEU A 47 26.99 -11.78 2.59
C LEU A 47 27.16 -13.03 1.72
N THR A 48 26.24 -13.27 0.77
CA THR A 48 26.22 -14.51 -0.03
C THR A 48 26.49 -14.28 -1.52
N ILE A 49 26.77 -13.04 -1.93
CA ILE A 49 26.98 -12.67 -3.33
C ILE A 49 28.12 -13.45 -4.00
N GLU A 50 29.18 -13.79 -3.26
CA GLU A 50 30.29 -14.60 -3.76
C GLU A 50 29.86 -16.04 -4.11
N HIS A 51 28.79 -16.55 -3.50
CA HIS A 51 28.28 -17.91 -3.74
C HIS A 51 27.20 -17.95 -4.81
N ILE A 52 26.29 -16.97 -4.83
CA ILE A 52 25.15 -16.93 -5.76
C ILE A 52 25.44 -16.15 -7.05
N GLY A 53 26.55 -15.40 -7.06
CA GLY A 53 26.92 -14.48 -8.14
C GLY A 53 25.99 -13.27 -8.26
N THR A 54 26.37 -12.30 -9.09
CA THR A 54 25.57 -11.09 -9.32
C THR A 54 24.17 -11.42 -9.85
N PHE A 55 24.06 -12.38 -10.78
CA PHE A 55 22.75 -12.77 -11.32
C PHE A 55 21.83 -13.32 -10.23
N GLY A 56 22.32 -14.23 -9.38
CA GLY A 56 21.52 -14.77 -8.28
C GLY A 56 21.08 -13.69 -7.29
N PHE A 57 21.98 -12.74 -6.98
CA PHE A 57 21.66 -11.57 -6.17
C PHE A 57 20.53 -10.73 -6.79
N LEU A 58 20.68 -10.34 -8.07
CA LEU A 58 19.69 -9.53 -8.78
C LEU A 58 18.35 -10.25 -8.89
N PHE A 59 18.35 -11.53 -9.26
CA PHE A 59 17.16 -12.34 -9.38
C PHE A 59 16.31 -12.34 -8.10
N ILE A 60 16.94 -12.60 -6.95
CA ILE A 60 16.23 -12.63 -5.65
C ILE A 60 15.79 -11.22 -5.27
N MET A 61 16.66 -10.21 -5.40
CA MET A 61 16.31 -8.82 -5.10
C MET A 61 15.14 -8.33 -5.94
N THR A 62 15.09 -8.67 -7.23
CA THR A 62 14.02 -8.29 -8.15
C THR A 62 12.68 -8.89 -7.70
N ILE A 63 12.64 -10.20 -7.41
CA ILE A 63 11.43 -10.87 -6.95
C ILE A 63 10.90 -10.23 -5.66
N PHE A 64 11.78 -10.02 -4.67
CA PHE A 64 11.39 -9.42 -3.40
C PHE A 64 10.99 -7.95 -3.53
N SER A 65 11.59 -7.20 -4.45
CA SER A 65 11.21 -5.81 -4.72
C SER A 65 9.80 -5.73 -5.29
N PHE A 66 9.47 -6.58 -6.27
CA PHE A 66 8.11 -6.66 -6.80
C PHE A 66 7.11 -7.12 -5.74
N ALA A 67 7.47 -8.10 -4.89
CA ALA A 67 6.62 -8.51 -3.77
C ALA A 67 6.40 -7.36 -2.76
N GLY A 68 7.43 -6.57 -2.47
CA GLY A 68 7.37 -5.38 -1.63
C GLY A 68 6.43 -4.31 -2.21
N ILE A 69 6.54 -4.04 -3.52
CA ILE A 69 5.65 -3.12 -4.24
C ILE A 69 4.20 -3.59 -4.13
N VAL A 70 3.91 -4.87 -4.46
CA VAL A 70 2.56 -5.43 -4.39
C VAL A 70 1.99 -5.36 -2.98
N SER A 71 2.78 -5.72 -1.97
CA SER A 71 2.37 -5.64 -0.56
C SER A 71 2.00 -4.20 -0.16
N SER A 72 2.77 -3.22 -0.65
CA SER A 72 2.51 -1.81 -0.41
C SER A 72 1.22 -1.33 -1.08
N LEU A 73 0.92 -1.82 -2.28
CA LEU A 73 -0.35 -1.52 -2.97
C LEU A 73 -1.56 -2.10 -2.23
N ILE A 74 -1.43 -3.33 -1.71
CA ILE A 74 -2.49 -3.97 -0.92
C ILE A 74 -2.71 -3.16 0.36
N ALA A 75 -1.65 -2.85 1.09
CA ALA A 75 -1.75 -2.06 2.33
C ALA A 75 -2.37 -0.68 2.08
N ASN A 76 -1.99 0.00 0.99
CA ASN A 76 -2.60 1.26 0.56
C ASN A 76 -4.12 1.11 0.33
N SER A 77 -4.54 0.08 -0.40
CA SER A 77 -5.95 -0.18 -0.67
C SER A 77 -6.76 -0.41 0.61
N TRP A 78 -6.19 -1.15 1.57
CA TRP A 78 -6.81 -1.35 2.88
C TRP A 78 -6.87 -0.07 3.71
N PHE A 79 -5.80 0.72 3.72
CA PHE A 79 -5.72 1.99 4.43
C PHE A 79 -6.77 2.97 3.93
N VAL A 80 -6.76 3.26 2.63
CA VAL A 80 -7.66 4.20 1.96
C VAL A 80 -9.13 3.85 2.24
N ARG A 81 -9.47 2.55 2.18
CA ARG A 81 -10.83 2.07 2.45
C ARG A 81 -11.25 2.32 3.90
N ASN A 82 -10.40 1.97 4.87
CA ASN A 82 -10.74 2.15 6.28
C ASN A 82 -10.81 3.63 6.66
N MET A 83 -9.88 4.46 6.16
CA MET A 83 -9.94 5.91 6.36
C MET A 83 -11.22 6.54 5.81
N GLY A 84 -11.70 6.07 4.65
CA GLY A 84 -12.99 6.52 4.11
C GLY A 84 -14.18 6.15 5.01
N ILE A 85 -14.14 4.98 5.65
CA ILE A 85 -15.18 4.55 6.60
C ILE A 85 -15.09 5.40 7.89
N ILE A 86 -13.91 5.54 8.48
CA ILE A 86 -13.68 6.30 9.70
C ILE A 86 -14.14 7.75 9.50
N SER A 87 -13.71 8.39 8.41
CA SER A 87 -14.12 9.74 8.02
C SER A 87 -15.64 9.87 7.99
N ASN A 88 -16.36 8.94 7.35
CA ASN A 88 -17.83 8.99 7.30
C ASN A 88 -18.49 8.76 8.66
N ILE A 89 -17.93 7.90 9.51
CA ILE A 89 -18.43 7.70 10.87
C ILE A 89 -18.25 8.99 11.69
N GLU A 90 -17.10 9.66 11.61
CA GLU A 90 -16.83 10.91 12.34
C GLU A 90 -17.86 12.01 11.99
N LYS A 91 -18.34 12.08 10.74
CA LYS A 91 -19.39 13.04 10.34
C LYS A 91 -20.71 12.84 11.10
N GLU A 92 -21.00 11.64 11.57
CA GLU A 92 -22.23 11.36 12.31
C GLU A 92 -22.12 11.75 13.79
N PHE A 93 -20.89 11.89 14.31
CA PHE A 93 -20.62 12.15 15.73
C PHE A 93 -20.14 13.56 16.02
N LEU A 94 -19.33 14.14 15.14
CA LEU A 94 -18.63 15.41 15.37
C LEU A 94 -19.34 16.55 14.63
N LYS A 95 -19.44 17.71 15.29
CA LYS A 95 -19.72 18.97 14.59
C LYS A 95 -18.41 19.44 13.94
N PHE A 96 -18.46 19.75 12.65
CA PHE A 96 -17.35 19.99 11.71
C PHE A 96 -16.45 21.23 11.97
N ASP A 97 -16.32 21.67 13.23
CA ASP A 97 -15.79 23.00 13.54
C ASP A 97 -14.52 23.06 14.41
N ALA A 98 -14.00 21.98 15.01
CA ALA A 98 -12.69 22.05 15.71
C ALA A 98 -11.99 20.72 16.06
N ASP A 99 -12.74 19.63 16.22
CA ASP A 99 -12.22 18.41 16.90
C ASP A 99 -12.00 17.20 15.96
N GLU A 100 -11.77 17.44 14.66
CA GLU A 100 -11.55 16.37 13.69
C GLU A 100 -10.18 15.71 13.87
N VAL A 101 -10.17 14.39 14.12
CA VAL A 101 -8.93 13.59 14.15
C VAL A 101 -8.42 13.36 12.73
N ILE A 102 -9.33 13.24 11.76
CA ILE A 102 -8.99 13.00 10.36
C ILE A 102 -8.90 14.33 9.58
N PRO A 103 -7.85 14.54 8.76
CA PRO A 103 -7.73 15.76 7.94
C PRO A 103 -8.90 15.95 6.97
N LYS A 104 -9.27 17.21 6.71
CA LYS A 104 -10.38 17.58 5.82
C LYS A 104 -10.28 17.01 4.39
N SER A 105 -9.07 16.71 3.92
CA SER A 105 -8.85 16.06 2.62
C SER A 105 -9.55 14.70 2.50
N TRP A 106 -9.79 14.01 3.63
CA TRP A 106 -10.47 12.72 3.70
C TRP A 106 -11.98 12.85 3.92
N THR A 107 -12.46 14.04 4.29
CA THR A 107 -13.88 14.30 4.59
C THR A 107 -14.61 14.92 3.41
N LEU A 108 -13.92 15.66 2.54
CA LEU A 108 -14.49 16.47 1.45
C LEU A 108 -14.84 15.70 0.16
N GLY A 109 -14.62 14.38 0.08
CA GLY A 109 -14.94 13.65 -1.15
C GLY A 109 -14.69 12.14 -1.12
N LYS A 110 -14.80 11.51 -2.29
CA LYS A 110 -14.44 10.11 -2.51
C LYS A 110 -12.91 9.98 -2.41
N VAL A 111 -12.44 9.17 -1.47
CA VAL A 111 -11.01 9.02 -1.19
C VAL A 111 -10.27 8.48 -2.42
N PRO A 112 -9.19 9.14 -2.88
CA PRO A 112 -8.45 8.68 -4.05
C PRO A 112 -7.81 7.31 -3.80
N PHE A 113 -7.66 6.50 -4.86
CA PHE A 113 -6.94 5.22 -4.76
C PHE A 113 -5.50 5.45 -4.33
N LEU A 114 -4.86 6.48 -4.89
CA LEU A 114 -3.52 6.87 -4.50
C LEU A 114 -3.55 7.93 -3.42
N ASN A 115 -2.84 7.63 -2.35
CA ASN A 115 -2.62 8.54 -1.26
C ASN A 115 -1.12 8.76 -1.09
N VAL A 116 -0.72 10.01 -0.86
CA VAL A 116 0.70 10.44 -0.76
C VAL A 116 1.31 10.06 0.61
N GLU A 117 0.55 9.41 1.47
CA GLU A 117 1.04 8.83 2.73
C GLU A 117 2.08 7.73 2.50
N ASN A 118 2.54 7.13 3.60
CA ASN A 118 3.58 6.11 3.69
C ASN A 118 3.59 5.10 2.52
N TRP A 119 2.43 4.59 2.08
CA TRP A 119 2.37 3.52 1.09
C TRP A 119 2.90 3.86 -0.29
N TRP A 120 2.62 5.06 -0.80
CA TRP A 120 3.13 5.48 -2.11
C TRP A 120 4.63 5.77 -2.05
N THR A 121 5.08 6.39 -0.96
CA THR A 121 6.51 6.58 -0.68
C THR A 121 7.26 5.25 -0.74
N ILE A 122 6.60 4.16 -0.34
CA ILE A 122 7.22 2.83 -0.27
C ILE A 122 7.21 2.12 -1.62
N VAL A 123 6.13 2.25 -2.40
CA VAL A 123 6.13 1.82 -3.80
C VAL A 123 7.28 2.52 -4.56
N ALA A 124 7.41 3.84 -4.37
CA ALA A 124 8.49 4.62 -4.95
C ALA A 124 9.86 4.16 -4.44
N LEU A 125 10.01 3.89 -3.14
CA LEU A 125 11.27 3.46 -2.54
C LEU A 125 11.71 2.08 -3.03
N PHE A 126 10.84 1.07 -3.05
CA PHE A 126 11.18 -0.25 -3.59
C PHE A 126 11.56 -0.17 -5.07
N SER A 127 10.85 0.65 -5.84
CA SER A 127 11.18 0.89 -7.24
C SER A 127 12.55 1.57 -7.39
N ALA A 128 12.83 2.59 -6.56
CA ALA A 128 14.09 3.30 -6.57
C ALA A 128 15.28 2.40 -6.18
N ILE A 129 15.12 1.57 -5.15
CA ILE A 129 16.15 0.60 -4.74
C ILE A 129 16.38 -0.42 -5.86
N LEU A 130 15.32 -0.96 -6.44
CA LEU A 130 15.42 -1.89 -7.56
C LEU A 130 16.22 -1.28 -8.72
N ILE A 131 15.85 -0.07 -9.15
CA ILE A 131 16.54 0.66 -10.22
C ILE A 131 18.00 0.93 -9.86
N ALA A 132 18.27 1.42 -8.65
CA ALA A 132 19.62 1.74 -8.20
C ALA A 132 20.53 0.52 -8.21
N ILE A 133 20.04 -0.62 -7.70
CA ILE A 133 20.79 -1.88 -7.71
C ILE A 133 21.06 -2.35 -9.14
N HIS A 134 20.09 -2.24 -10.04
CA HIS A 134 20.28 -2.58 -11.45
C HIS A 134 21.33 -1.69 -12.08
N VAL A 135 21.27 -0.37 -11.90
CA VAL A 135 22.27 0.56 -12.45
C VAL A 135 23.68 0.21 -11.98
N VAL A 136 23.85 -0.20 -10.73
CA VAL A 136 25.17 -0.53 -10.15
C VAL A 136 25.68 -1.89 -10.63
N LEU A 137 24.82 -2.90 -10.69
CA LEU A 137 25.25 -4.30 -10.85
C LEU A 137 25.03 -4.87 -12.25
N LEU A 138 24.19 -4.26 -13.10
CA LEU A 138 23.84 -4.82 -14.41
C LEU A 138 25.06 -4.96 -15.33
N SER A 139 26.04 -4.07 -15.23
CA SER A 139 27.30 -4.15 -15.99
C SER A 139 28.18 -5.33 -15.60
N THR A 140 27.92 -5.94 -14.44
CA THR A 140 28.66 -7.12 -13.95
C THR A 140 27.96 -8.43 -14.28
N VAL A 141 26.77 -8.37 -14.89
CA VAL A 141 26.01 -9.55 -15.31
C VAL A 141 26.60 -10.08 -16.62
N SER A 142 26.69 -11.41 -16.73
CA SER A 142 27.16 -12.06 -17.97
C SER A 142 26.19 -11.80 -19.14
N GLU A 143 26.71 -11.75 -20.37
CA GLU A 143 25.85 -11.59 -21.57
C GLU A 143 24.80 -12.70 -21.70
N ALA A 144 25.08 -13.89 -21.18
CA ALA A 144 24.15 -15.03 -21.19
C ALA A 144 23.01 -14.89 -20.16
N ASP A 145 23.23 -14.14 -19.07
CA ASP A 145 22.26 -13.95 -18.00
C ASP A 145 21.45 -12.66 -18.15
N LEU A 146 21.97 -11.68 -18.88
CA LEU A 146 21.30 -10.40 -19.13
C LEU A 146 19.88 -10.57 -19.72
N PRO A 147 19.63 -11.43 -20.73
CA PRO A 147 18.28 -11.64 -21.25
C PRO A 147 17.33 -12.22 -20.20
N LYS A 148 17.82 -13.06 -19.29
CA LYS A 148 17.02 -13.67 -18.22
C LYS A 148 16.61 -12.60 -17.21
N GLN A 149 17.53 -11.70 -16.86
CA GLN A 149 17.22 -10.59 -15.95
C GLN A 149 16.19 -9.63 -16.57
N ILE A 150 16.37 -9.24 -17.84
CA ILE A 150 15.40 -8.39 -18.55
C ILE A 150 14.02 -9.06 -18.59
N LEU A 151 13.97 -10.36 -18.86
CA LEU A 151 12.72 -11.10 -18.89
C LEU A 151 12.01 -11.07 -17.53
N LEU A 152 12.76 -11.26 -16.44
CA LEU A 152 12.25 -11.17 -15.07
C LEU A 152 11.69 -9.78 -14.77
N ASP A 153 12.41 -8.72 -15.12
CA ASP A 153 12.00 -7.34 -14.88
C ASP A 153 10.71 -7.00 -15.65
N VAL A 154 10.63 -7.43 -16.91
CA VAL A 154 9.44 -7.24 -17.76
C VAL A 154 8.24 -8.01 -17.20
N PHE A 155 8.39 -9.29 -16.86
CA PHE A 155 7.29 -10.07 -16.28
C PHE A 155 6.83 -9.51 -14.93
N GLY A 156 7.77 -9.14 -14.06
CA GLY A 156 7.46 -8.53 -12.77
C GLY A 156 6.76 -7.19 -12.93
N GLY A 157 7.21 -6.33 -13.85
CA GLY A 157 6.57 -5.07 -14.19
C GLY A 157 5.14 -5.25 -14.71
N ILE A 158 4.94 -6.20 -15.64
CA ILE A 158 3.60 -6.56 -16.15
C ILE A 158 2.70 -7.06 -15.02
N PHE A 159 3.23 -7.93 -14.15
CA PHE A 159 2.48 -8.46 -13.01
C PHE A 159 2.05 -7.36 -12.04
N VAL A 160 2.97 -6.47 -11.65
CA VAL A 160 2.65 -5.32 -10.79
C VAL A 160 1.63 -4.40 -11.45
N GLY A 161 1.81 -4.09 -12.74
CA GLY A 161 0.88 -3.25 -13.49
C GLY A 161 -0.52 -3.86 -13.58
N PHE A 162 -0.61 -5.16 -13.86
CA PHE A 162 -1.87 -5.89 -13.85
C PHE A 162 -2.53 -5.85 -12.46
N TYR A 163 -1.77 -6.12 -11.41
CA TYR A 163 -2.28 -6.15 -10.05
C TYR A 163 -2.76 -4.78 -9.59
N TRP A 164 -2.03 -3.72 -9.95
CA TRP A 164 -2.47 -2.33 -9.76
C TRP A 164 -3.85 -2.09 -10.37
N ILE A 165 -4.05 -2.47 -11.64
CA ILE A 165 -5.34 -2.29 -12.33
C ILE A 165 -6.46 -3.02 -11.59
N VAL A 166 -6.20 -4.25 -11.11
CA VAL A 166 -7.17 -5.01 -10.32
C VAL A 166 -7.55 -4.27 -9.04
N LEU A 167 -6.57 -3.78 -8.28
CA LEU A 167 -6.82 -3.06 -7.04
C LEU A 167 -7.57 -1.74 -7.28
N GLN A 168 -7.20 -1.00 -8.31
CA GLN A 168 -7.88 0.24 -8.69
C GLN A 168 -9.35 -0.03 -9.05
N ARG A 169 -9.63 -1.07 -9.87
CA ARG A 169 -11.01 -1.45 -10.21
C ARG A 169 -11.82 -1.86 -8.99
N ASN A 170 -11.21 -2.56 -8.03
CA ASN A 170 -11.88 -2.95 -6.79
C ASN A 170 -12.19 -1.73 -5.91
N HIS A 171 -11.26 -0.77 -5.85
CA HIS A 171 -11.46 0.51 -5.17
C HIS A 171 -12.59 1.34 -5.81
N ASP A 172 -12.59 1.46 -7.13
CA ASP A 172 -13.63 2.18 -7.87
C ASP A 172 -15.00 1.55 -7.66
N LYS A 173 -15.08 0.21 -7.67
CA LYS A 173 -16.32 -0.53 -7.33
C LYS A 173 -16.76 -0.22 -5.90
N PHE A 174 -15.85 -0.28 -4.93
CA PHE A 174 -16.16 0.03 -3.53
C PHE A 174 -16.74 1.44 -3.39
N ILE A 175 -16.10 2.42 -4.02
CA ILE A 175 -16.53 3.82 -4.02
C ILE A 175 -17.89 4.02 -4.70
N ASN A 176 -18.16 3.33 -5.80
CA ASN A 176 -19.38 3.50 -6.57
C ASN A 176 -20.57 2.73 -5.97
N SER A 177 -20.31 1.66 -5.24
CA SER A 177 -21.32 0.88 -4.52
C SER A 177 -21.55 1.37 -3.08
N ALA A 178 -20.73 2.29 -2.56
CA ALA A 178 -20.90 2.81 -1.21
C ALA A 178 -22.20 3.64 -1.10
N PRO A 179 -23.10 3.32 -0.15
CA PRO A 179 -24.40 3.99 0.00
C PRO A 179 -24.31 5.40 0.60
N GLY A 180 -23.11 5.90 0.90
CA GLY A 180 -22.90 7.23 1.45
C GLY A 180 -23.17 8.33 0.42
N LYS A 181 -23.92 9.38 0.79
CA LYS A 181 -24.12 10.55 -0.06
C LYS A 181 -22.75 11.16 -0.40
N THR A 182 -22.42 11.29 -1.68
CA THR A 182 -21.44 12.27 -2.13
C THR A 182 -21.99 13.64 -1.73
N ILE A 183 -21.36 14.27 -0.74
CA ILE A 183 -21.66 15.66 -0.39
C ILE A 183 -21.16 16.47 -1.59
N SER A 184 -22.10 16.98 -2.38
CA SER A 184 -21.87 17.99 -3.42
C SER A 184 -21.65 19.35 -2.80
#